data_AF-A0A931MCD3-F1
#
_entry.id   AF-A0A931MCD3-F1
#
_cell.length_a   1.000
_cell.length_b   1.000
_cell.length_c   1.000
_cell.angle_alpha   90.00
_cell.angle_beta   90.00
_cell.angle_gamma   90.00
#
_symmetry.space_group_name_H-M   'P 1'
#
loop_
_entity.id
_entity.type
_entity.pdbx_description
1 polymer ?
#
loop_
_entity_poly.entity_id
_entity_poly.type
_entity_poly.pdbx_seq_one_letter_code
_entity_poly.pdbx_strand_id
1 'polypeptide(L)'
;MKSEDYPEESTNIKPAAESFSFPVNAPNTSTVNIPSHSAGIEQRILDEVLSVYESGLESINMPGYDFYEFYKSVAATGQVTEQSYNMAFMMAKTLDKTLTPQKLTGDAEFYISKINEVHSQYVAQGQKKLNALQEQKSSEKNKLTNEIDAATVRISQLRNELQQLESDINQKRGSLSKIDEAYFPEEKSVRDKMVANDVARQASVTKLTTIKEGILKFIKTI
;
A
#
# COMPACT_ATOMS: atom_id res chain seq x y z
N MET A 1 22.40 45.98 -39.36
CA MET A 1 21.61 44.85 -39.89
C MET A 1 20.82 44.29 -38.74
N LYS A 2 19.50 44.41 -38.84
CA LYS A 2 18.49 44.04 -37.85
C LYS A 2 17.91 42.72 -38.39
N SER A 3 18.01 41.64 -37.63
CA SER A 3 17.40 40.36 -38.01
C SER A 3 16.56 39.91 -36.83
N GLU A 4 15.27 39.81 -37.13
CA GLU A 4 14.14 39.59 -36.25
C GLU A 4 14.15 38.19 -35.63
N ASP A 5 13.80 38.17 -34.36
CA ASP A 5 13.55 36.99 -33.54
C ASP A 5 12.08 36.57 -33.76
N TYR A 6 11.86 35.40 -34.34
CA TYR A 6 10.54 34.77 -34.47
C TYR A 6 10.52 33.52 -33.56
N PRO A 7 9.55 33.37 -32.64
CA PRO A 7 9.45 32.17 -31.83
C PRO A 7 8.77 31.03 -32.60
N GLU A 8 9.40 29.86 -32.65
CA GLU A 8 8.81 28.62 -33.17
C GLU A 8 7.76 28.05 -32.20
N GLU A 9 6.56 27.90 -32.73
CA GLU A 9 5.38 27.34 -32.08
C GLU A 9 5.46 25.81 -32.07
N SER A 10 5.76 25.21 -30.91
CA SER A 10 5.75 23.76 -30.72
C SER A 10 4.33 23.30 -30.34
N THR A 11 3.52 22.92 -31.33
CA THR A 11 2.20 22.32 -31.12
C THR A 11 2.33 20.90 -30.58
N ASN A 12 2.35 20.74 -29.25
CA ASN A 12 2.23 19.44 -28.58
C ASN A 12 0.75 19.14 -28.33
N ILE A 13 0.08 18.52 -29.30
CA ILE A 13 -1.31 18.06 -29.17
C ILE A 13 -1.30 16.73 -28.42
N LYS A 14 -1.51 16.81 -27.10
CA LYS A 14 -1.84 15.69 -26.23
C LYS A 14 -3.28 15.22 -26.57
N PRO A 15 -3.55 13.92 -26.77
CA PRO A 15 -4.92 13.46 -26.96
C PRO A 15 -5.73 13.75 -25.71
N ALA A 16 -6.79 14.55 -25.85
CA ALA A 16 -7.81 14.69 -24.84
C ALA A 16 -8.49 13.32 -24.70
N ALA A 17 -8.21 12.61 -23.61
CA ALA A 17 -9.09 11.55 -23.16
C ALA A 17 -10.41 12.23 -22.80
N GLU A 18 -11.41 12.08 -23.65
CA GLU A 18 -12.79 12.46 -23.36
C GLU A 18 -13.21 11.72 -22.09
N SER A 19 -13.12 12.42 -20.95
CA SER A 19 -13.69 11.97 -19.70
C SER A 19 -15.20 12.10 -19.81
N PHE A 20 -15.86 11.04 -20.25
CA PHE A 20 -17.30 10.91 -20.09
C PHE A 20 -17.59 10.85 -18.58
N SER A 21 -18.19 11.92 -18.05
CA SER A 21 -18.81 11.96 -16.74
C SER A 21 -20.28 12.24 -16.94
N PHE A 22 -21.14 11.37 -16.41
CA PHE A 22 -22.59 11.54 -16.52
C PHE A 22 -23.17 12.15 -15.24
N PRO A 23 -24.12 13.09 -15.37
CA PRO A 23 -24.71 13.80 -14.24
C PRO A 23 -25.73 12.92 -13.51
N VAL A 24 -25.81 13.11 -12.20
CA VAL A 24 -26.77 12.47 -11.31
C VAL A 24 -27.90 13.46 -11.04
N ASN A 25 -29.14 13.15 -11.45
CA ASN A 25 -30.37 13.52 -10.73
C ASN A 25 -31.65 12.86 -11.34
N ALA A 26 -32.54 12.46 -10.43
CA ALA A 26 -33.72 11.57 -10.50
C ALA A 26 -34.98 12.10 -11.26
N PRO A 27 -36.18 11.46 -11.16
CA PRO A 27 -36.57 10.08 -11.52
C PRO A 27 -37.80 10.04 -12.49
N ASN A 28 -38.01 8.94 -13.23
CA ASN A 28 -39.36 8.47 -13.63
C ASN A 28 -39.30 7.01 -14.13
N THR A 29 -39.91 6.09 -13.38
CA THR A 29 -39.89 4.64 -13.63
C THR A 29 -41.08 4.20 -14.49
N SER A 30 -40.82 3.60 -15.66
CA SER A 30 -41.80 2.82 -16.44
C SER A 30 -41.48 1.33 -16.28
N THR A 31 -42.36 0.57 -15.62
CA THR A 31 -42.12 -0.83 -15.28
C THR A 31 -42.43 -1.77 -16.44
N VAL A 32 -41.40 -2.26 -17.12
CA VAL A 32 -41.46 -3.51 -17.90
C VAL A 32 -41.15 -4.67 -16.97
N ASN A 33 -41.91 -5.76 -17.10
CA ASN A 33 -41.81 -6.94 -16.25
C ASN A 33 -40.45 -7.64 -16.45
N ILE A 34 -39.48 -7.36 -15.57
CA ILE A 34 -38.14 -7.95 -15.56
C ILE A 34 -38.24 -9.40 -15.07
N PRO A 35 -37.58 -10.38 -15.72
CA PRO A 35 -37.56 -11.76 -15.23
C PRO A 35 -37.14 -11.86 -13.75
N SER A 36 -37.81 -12.75 -13.02
CA SER A 36 -37.62 -13.01 -11.59
C SER A 36 -36.14 -13.18 -11.24
N HIS A 37 -35.72 -12.48 -10.18
CA HIS A 37 -34.34 -12.26 -9.78
C HIS A 37 -33.51 -13.56 -9.73
N SER A 38 -32.33 -13.54 -10.33
CA SER A 38 -31.28 -14.52 -10.07
C SER A 38 -30.86 -14.42 -8.60
N ALA A 39 -30.93 -15.52 -7.87
CA ALA A 39 -30.57 -15.58 -6.46
C ALA A 39 -29.13 -15.07 -6.24
N GLY A 40 -28.96 -13.95 -5.52
CA GLY A 40 -27.66 -13.47 -5.04
C GLY A 40 -27.23 -12.06 -5.46
N ILE A 41 -28.02 -11.33 -6.26
CA ILE A 41 -27.73 -9.92 -6.57
C ILE A 41 -28.48 -9.03 -5.56
N GLU A 42 -27.78 -8.11 -4.92
CA GLU A 42 -28.42 -7.10 -4.07
C GLU A 42 -29.31 -6.21 -4.95
N GLN A 43 -30.57 -6.02 -4.54
CA GLN A 43 -31.56 -5.27 -5.31
C GLN A 43 -31.06 -3.87 -5.69
N ARG A 44 -30.37 -3.20 -4.76
CA ARG A 44 -29.80 -1.87 -4.99
C ARG A 44 -28.81 -1.83 -6.16
N ILE A 45 -27.99 -2.87 -6.32
CA ILE A 45 -27.00 -2.96 -7.41
C ILE A 45 -27.72 -3.18 -8.73
N LEU A 46 -28.76 -4.02 -8.73
CA LEU A 46 -29.59 -4.25 -9.91
C LEU A 46 -30.28 -2.97 -10.35
N ASP A 47 -30.88 -2.23 -9.40
CA ASP A 47 -31.56 -0.95 -9.68
C ASP A 47 -30.58 0.09 -10.25
N GLU A 48 -29.36 0.17 -9.71
CA GLU A 48 -28.31 1.06 -10.23
C GLU A 48 -27.93 0.69 -11.67
N VAL A 49 -27.70 -0.59 -11.94
CA VAL A 49 -27.35 -1.07 -13.29
C VAL A 49 -28.50 -0.83 -14.27
N LEU A 50 -29.75 -1.10 -13.87
CA LEU A 50 -30.93 -0.84 -14.70
C LEU A 50 -31.07 0.65 -15.01
N SER A 51 -30.88 1.52 -14.01
CA SER A 51 -30.90 2.97 -14.20
C SER A 51 -29.84 3.45 -15.20
N VAL A 52 -28.66 2.81 -15.22
CA VAL A 52 -27.61 3.08 -16.21
C VAL A 52 -28.06 2.68 -17.63
N TYR A 53 -28.70 1.53 -17.81
CA TYR A 53 -29.22 1.11 -19.11
C TYR A 53 -30.38 2.01 -19.60
N GLU A 54 -31.30 2.38 -18.71
CA GLU A 54 -32.41 3.28 -19.04
C GLU A 54 -31.92 4.67 -19.46
N SER A 55 -31.01 5.27 -18.67
CA SER A 55 -30.41 6.57 -19.00
C SER A 55 -29.60 6.51 -20.30
N GLY A 56 -28.92 5.37 -20.54
CA GLY A 56 -28.20 5.12 -21.78
C GLY A 56 -29.11 5.13 -22.99
N LEU A 57 -30.27 4.47 -22.90
CA LEU A 57 -31.28 4.46 -23.96
C LEU A 57 -31.87 5.84 -24.24
N GLU A 58 -32.16 6.64 -23.20
CA GLU A 58 -32.62 8.02 -23.38
C GLU A 58 -31.57 8.89 -24.07
N SER A 59 -30.29 8.69 -23.77
CA SER A 59 -29.20 9.51 -24.32
C SER A 59 -28.94 9.28 -25.82
N ILE A 60 -29.31 8.10 -26.34
CA ILE A 60 -29.17 7.74 -27.76
C ILE A 60 -30.50 7.88 -28.52
N ASN A 61 -31.50 8.52 -27.91
CA ASN A 61 -32.81 8.69 -28.52
C ASN A 61 -32.71 9.45 -29.85
N MET A 62 -33.31 8.90 -30.91
CA MET A 62 -33.26 9.50 -32.24
C MET A 62 -34.27 10.65 -32.36
N PRO A 63 -34.00 11.66 -33.21
CA PRO A 63 -34.94 12.75 -33.42
C PRO A 63 -36.21 12.26 -34.13
N GLY A 64 -37.37 12.68 -33.63
CA GLY A 64 -38.68 12.34 -34.18
C GLY A 64 -39.34 11.15 -33.47
N TYR A 65 -40.42 10.62 -34.06
CA TYR A 65 -41.06 9.43 -33.55
C TYR A 65 -40.35 8.18 -34.09
N ASP A 66 -39.82 7.36 -33.19
CA ASP A 66 -38.99 6.19 -33.50
C ASP A 66 -39.40 4.96 -32.67
N PHE A 67 -38.57 3.91 -32.70
CA PHE A 67 -38.84 2.71 -31.90
C PHE A 67 -38.85 2.95 -30.38
N TYR A 68 -38.08 3.89 -29.84
CA TYR A 68 -38.04 4.12 -28.40
C TYR A 68 -39.34 4.73 -27.88
N GLU A 69 -39.90 5.71 -28.59
CA GLU A 69 -41.23 6.26 -28.29
C GLU A 69 -42.35 5.23 -28.49
N PHE A 70 -42.23 4.40 -29.52
CA PHE A 70 -43.13 3.28 -29.77
C PHE A 70 -43.08 2.24 -28.64
N TYR A 71 -41.89 1.85 -28.20
CA TYR A 71 -41.65 0.94 -27.09
C TYR A 71 -42.28 1.48 -25.81
N LYS A 72 -42.05 2.75 -25.45
CA LYS A 72 -42.68 3.38 -24.28
C LYS A 72 -44.20 3.35 -24.37
N SER A 73 -44.76 3.60 -25.56
CA SER A 73 -46.22 3.58 -25.78
C SER A 73 -46.83 2.18 -25.61
N VAL A 74 -46.13 1.13 -26.08
CA VAL A 74 -46.57 -0.26 -25.90
C VAL A 74 -46.32 -0.74 -24.46
N ALA A 75 -45.23 -0.31 -23.82
CA ALA A 75 -44.92 -0.67 -22.43
C ALA A 75 -45.89 0.00 -21.44
N ALA A 76 -46.35 1.22 -21.73
CA ALA A 76 -47.29 1.97 -20.89
C ALA A 76 -48.66 1.28 -20.74
N THR A 77 -49.05 0.39 -21.67
CA THR A 77 -50.30 -0.38 -21.54
C THR A 77 -50.21 -1.50 -20.50
N GLY A 78 -49.04 -1.74 -19.91
CA GLY A 78 -48.81 -2.74 -18.86
C GLY A 78 -48.91 -4.20 -19.31
N GLN A 79 -49.44 -4.44 -20.52
CA GLN A 79 -49.47 -5.74 -21.18
C GLN A 79 -49.12 -5.59 -22.66
N VAL A 80 -48.11 -6.35 -23.09
CA VAL A 80 -47.68 -6.44 -24.48
C VAL A 80 -48.60 -7.42 -25.21
N THR A 81 -49.64 -6.89 -25.86
CA THR A 81 -50.65 -7.64 -26.63
C THR A 81 -50.71 -7.15 -28.08
N GLU A 82 -51.24 -7.96 -28.99
CA GLU A 82 -51.47 -7.53 -30.39
C GLU A 82 -52.27 -6.22 -30.47
N GLN A 83 -53.27 -6.07 -29.61
CA GLN A 83 -54.09 -4.85 -29.51
C GLN A 83 -53.24 -3.62 -29.12
N SER A 84 -52.30 -3.76 -28.17
CA SER A 84 -51.41 -2.67 -27.73
C SER A 84 -50.46 -2.20 -28.84
N TYR A 85 -49.91 -3.14 -29.62
CA TYR A 85 -49.07 -2.81 -30.78
C TYR A 85 -49.86 -2.10 -31.87
N ASN A 86 -51.06 -2.59 -32.20
CA ASN A 86 -51.93 -1.97 -33.20
C ASN A 86 -52.34 -0.55 -32.79
N MET A 87 -52.71 -0.35 -31.52
CA MET A 87 -53.10 0.96 -31.00
C MET A 87 -51.92 1.95 -30.98
N ALA A 88 -50.76 1.52 -30.47
CA ALA A 88 -49.55 2.33 -30.48
C ALA A 88 -49.13 2.70 -31.91
N PHE A 89 -49.26 1.79 -32.87
CA PHE A 89 -48.86 2.03 -34.25
C PHE A 89 -49.81 3.00 -34.96
N MET A 90 -51.11 2.87 -34.73
CA MET A 90 -52.10 3.84 -35.23
C MET A 90 -51.84 5.25 -34.68
N MET A 91 -51.61 5.37 -33.37
CA MET A 91 -51.28 6.67 -32.76
C MET A 91 -49.98 7.24 -33.35
N ALA A 92 -48.94 6.43 -33.45
CA ALA A 92 -47.65 6.82 -34.02
C ALA A 92 -47.78 7.32 -35.48
N LYS A 93 -48.60 6.66 -36.30
CA LYS A 93 -48.93 7.08 -37.67
C LYS A 93 -49.61 8.44 -37.77
N THR A 94 -50.33 8.88 -36.73
CA THR A 94 -50.94 10.22 -36.70
C THR A 94 -49.89 11.31 -36.44
N LEU A 95 -48.84 10.98 -35.69
CA LEU A 95 -47.72 11.87 -35.36
C LEU A 95 -46.67 11.93 -36.48
N ASP A 96 -46.34 10.77 -37.09
CA ASP A 96 -45.44 10.67 -38.23
C ASP A 96 -46.04 9.74 -39.30
N LYS A 97 -46.49 10.33 -40.41
CA LYS A 97 -47.07 9.59 -41.54
C LYS A 97 -46.04 8.72 -42.26
N THR A 98 -44.75 9.07 -42.16
CA THR A 98 -43.64 8.35 -42.80
C THR A 98 -43.23 7.10 -42.05
N LEU A 99 -43.75 6.89 -40.85
CA LEU A 99 -43.48 5.72 -40.04
C LEU A 99 -43.94 4.43 -40.74
N THR A 100 -43.07 3.43 -40.76
CA THR A 100 -43.34 2.09 -41.30
C THR A 100 -42.88 1.03 -40.29
N PRO A 101 -43.46 -0.18 -40.35
CA PRO A 101 -42.94 -1.30 -39.55
C PRO A 101 -41.45 -1.53 -39.79
N GLN A 102 -40.98 -1.40 -41.03
CA GLN A 102 -39.58 -1.57 -41.39
C GLN A 102 -38.67 -0.53 -40.71
N LYS A 103 -39.10 0.73 -40.63
CA LYS A 103 -38.37 1.77 -39.88
C LYS A 103 -38.28 1.40 -38.39
N LEU A 104 -39.41 1.05 -37.77
CA LEU A 104 -39.45 0.65 -36.36
C LEU A 104 -38.59 -0.58 -36.06
N THR A 105 -38.54 -1.56 -36.96
CA THR A 105 -37.66 -2.73 -36.82
C THR A 105 -36.18 -2.34 -36.95
N GLY A 106 -35.82 -1.49 -37.91
CA GLY A 106 -34.44 -1.00 -38.06
C GLY A 106 -33.99 -0.16 -36.86
N ASP A 107 -34.86 0.71 -36.35
CA ASP A 107 -34.64 1.48 -35.13
C ASP A 107 -34.46 0.54 -33.92
N ALA A 108 -35.28 -0.52 -33.79
CA ALA A 108 -35.15 -1.53 -32.73
C ALA A 108 -33.80 -2.24 -32.78
N GLU A 109 -33.35 -2.66 -33.97
CA GLU A 109 -32.03 -3.27 -34.16
C GLU A 109 -30.90 -2.32 -33.75
N PHE A 110 -31.02 -1.03 -34.06
CA PHE A 110 -30.09 0.00 -33.60
C PHE A 110 -30.04 0.07 -32.06
N TYR A 111 -31.17 0.20 -31.37
CA TYR A 111 -31.21 0.24 -29.90
C TYR A 111 -30.66 -1.04 -29.26
N ILE A 112 -31.02 -2.22 -29.79
CA ILE A 112 -30.48 -3.51 -29.32
C ILE A 112 -28.95 -3.56 -29.50
N SER A 113 -28.44 -3.11 -30.65
CA SER A 113 -27.01 -3.06 -30.92
C SER A 113 -26.27 -2.17 -29.90
N LYS A 114 -26.88 -1.04 -29.53
CA LYS A 114 -26.30 -0.10 -28.56
C LYS A 114 -26.33 -0.63 -27.14
N ILE A 115 -27.41 -1.29 -26.72
CA ILE A 115 -27.45 -2.00 -25.42
C ILE A 115 -26.34 -3.04 -25.34
N ASN A 116 -26.17 -3.84 -26.40
CA ASN A 116 -25.12 -4.87 -26.45
C ASN A 116 -23.71 -4.27 -26.40
N GLU A 117 -23.50 -3.13 -27.06
CA GLU A 117 -22.24 -2.38 -27.01
C GLU A 117 -21.95 -1.89 -25.58
N VAL A 118 -22.92 -1.27 -24.92
CA VAL A 118 -22.81 -0.81 -23.52
C VAL A 118 -22.52 -1.98 -22.58
N HIS A 119 -23.22 -3.10 -22.75
CA HIS A 119 -22.96 -4.32 -21.97
C HIS A 119 -21.52 -4.79 -22.14
N SER A 120 -21.03 -4.88 -23.38
CA SER A 120 -19.66 -5.30 -23.67
C SER A 120 -18.63 -4.39 -23.02
N GLN A 121 -18.84 -3.06 -23.11
CA GLN A 121 -17.96 -2.08 -22.46
C GLN A 121 -18.00 -2.21 -20.93
N TYR A 122 -19.17 -2.38 -20.34
CA TYR A 122 -19.33 -2.52 -18.88
C TYR A 122 -18.60 -3.77 -18.37
N VAL A 123 -18.75 -4.91 -19.07
CA VAL A 123 -18.02 -6.15 -18.76
C VAL A 123 -16.51 -5.94 -18.90
N ALA A 124 -16.04 -5.31 -19.99
CA ALA A 124 -14.62 -5.06 -20.21
C ALA A 124 -14.01 -4.15 -19.12
N GLN A 125 -14.71 -3.07 -18.75
CA GLN A 125 -14.28 -2.16 -17.69
C GLN A 125 -14.30 -2.85 -16.32
N GLY A 126 -15.33 -3.63 -16.03
CA GLY A 126 -15.43 -4.44 -14.81
C GLY A 126 -14.28 -5.43 -14.68
N GLN A 127 -13.97 -6.16 -15.76
CA GLN A 127 -12.86 -7.11 -15.80
C GLN A 127 -11.51 -6.41 -15.63
N LYS A 128 -11.31 -5.26 -16.29
CA LYS A 128 -10.09 -4.45 -16.14
C LYS A 128 -9.91 -3.99 -14.69
N LYS A 129 -10.97 -3.50 -14.05
CA LYS A 129 -10.95 -3.06 -12.66
C LYS A 129 -10.69 -4.23 -11.70
N LEU A 130 -11.30 -5.38 -11.96
CA LEU A 130 -11.07 -6.60 -11.18
C LEU A 130 -9.61 -7.05 -11.27
N ASN A 131 -9.03 -7.08 -12.47
CA ASN A 131 -7.63 -7.44 -12.68
C ASN A 131 -6.69 -6.46 -11.96
N ALA A 132 -6.94 -5.15 -12.07
CA ALA A 132 -6.14 -4.13 -11.37
C ALA A 132 -6.19 -4.30 -9.84
N LEU A 133 -7.36 -4.60 -9.28
CA LEU A 133 -7.50 -4.88 -7.84
C LEU A 133 -6.76 -6.16 -7.42
N GLN A 134 -6.79 -7.19 -8.25
CA GLN A 134 -6.05 -8.44 -7.99
C GLN A 134 -4.53 -8.23 -8.05
N GLU A 135 -4.05 -7.45 -9.02
CA GLU A 135 -2.64 -7.07 -9.14
C GLU A 135 -2.18 -6.24 -7.95
N GLN A 136 -2.96 -5.24 -7.54
CA GLN A 136 -2.66 -4.42 -6.36
C GLN A 136 -2.57 -5.30 -5.11
N LYS A 137 -3.58 -6.15 -4.87
CA LYS A 137 -3.59 -7.09 -3.74
C LYS A 137 -2.37 -8.01 -3.74
N SER A 138 -1.99 -8.54 -4.90
CA SER A 138 -0.81 -9.41 -5.05
C SER A 138 0.48 -8.64 -4.74
N SER A 139 0.61 -7.42 -5.26
CA SER A 139 1.77 -6.55 -5.03
C SER A 139 1.95 -6.18 -3.56
N GLU A 140 0.88 -5.77 -2.88
CA GLU A 140 0.89 -5.47 -1.45
C GLU A 140 1.27 -6.69 -0.61
N LYS A 141 0.70 -7.86 -0.94
CA LYS A 141 1.05 -9.12 -0.26
C LYS A 141 2.53 -9.44 -0.41
N ASN A 142 3.07 -9.37 -1.63
CA ASN A 142 4.48 -9.65 -1.89
C ASN A 142 5.40 -8.67 -1.17
N LYS A 143 5.03 -7.37 -1.15
CA LYS A 143 5.77 -6.34 -0.42
C LYS A 143 5.85 -6.69 1.07
N LEU A 144 4.72 -6.99 1.71
CA LEU A 144 4.68 -7.34 3.13
C LEU A 144 5.44 -8.63 3.43
N THR A 145 5.34 -9.65 2.56
CA THR A 145 6.13 -10.88 2.70
C THR A 145 7.63 -10.59 2.67
N ASN A 146 8.11 -9.78 1.73
CA ASN A 146 9.52 -9.41 1.63
C ASN A 146 10.00 -8.61 2.86
N GLU A 147 9.16 -7.72 3.39
CA GLU A 147 9.48 -6.96 4.62
C GLU A 147 9.59 -7.88 5.84
N ILE A 148 8.70 -8.88 5.96
CA ILE A 148 8.74 -9.89 7.02
C ILE A 148 10.02 -10.73 6.93
N ASP A 149 10.39 -11.18 5.73
CA ASP A 149 11.60 -11.97 5.52
C ASP A 149 12.86 -11.17 5.86
N ALA A 150 12.93 -9.91 5.41
CA ALA A 150 14.03 -9.00 5.75
C ALA A 150 14.14 -8.77 7.27
N ALA A 151 13.02 -8.54 7.95
CA ALA A 151 13.00 -8.38 9.40
C ALA A 151 13.44 -9.66 10.13
N THR A 152 13.05 -10.84 9.63
CA THR A 152 13.45 -12.14 10.19
C THR A 152 14.96 -12.38 10.09
N VAL A 153 15.55 -12.04 8.94
CA VAL A 153 17.01 -12.07 8.75
C VAL A 153 17.70 -11.10 9.72
N ARG A 154 17.17 -9.88 9.87
CA ARG A 154 17.74 -8.87 10.78
C ARG A 154 17.69 -9.32 12.25
N ILE A 155 16.60 -9.95 12.68
CA ILE A 155 16.48 -10.53 14.02
C ILE A 155 17.57 -11.59 14.25
N SER A 156 17.81 -12.44 13.26
CA SER A 156 18.82 -13.50 13.36
C SER A 156 20.23 -12.92 13.48
N GLN A 157 20.55 -11.86 12.71
CA GLN A 157 21.82 -11.14 12.83
C GLN A 157 22.02 -10.54 14.22
N LEU A 158 21.00 -9.81 14.73
CA LEU A 158 21.06 -9.18 16.05
C LEU A 158 21.24 -10.21 17.18
N ARG A 159 20.62 -11.39 17.07
CA ARG A 159 20.84 -12.49 18.03
C ARG A 159 22.28 -12.99 18.03
N ASN A 160 22.90 -13.13 16.85
CA ASN A 160 24.30 -13.53 16.76
C ASN A 160 25.24 -12.45 17.33
N GLU A 161 24.98 -11.18 17.05
CA GLU A 161 25.73 -10.06 17.62
C GLU A 161 25.64 -10.05 19.16
N LEU A 162 24.45 -10.29 19.71
CA LEU A 162 24.22 -10.37 21.15
C LEU A 162 25.00 -11.52 21.78
N GLN A 163 24.96 -12.72 21.18
CA GLN A 163 25.72 -13.87 21.66
C GLN A 163 27.24 -13.61 21.65
N GLN A 164 27.74 -12.91 20.63
CA GLN A 164 29.16 -12.54 20.56
C GLN A 164 29.55 -11.56 21.68
N LEU A 165 28.71 -10.56 21.97
CA LEU A 165 28.93 -9.62 23.06
C LEU A 165 28.89 -10.31 24.43
N GLU A 166 27.97 -11.24 24.65
CA GLU A 166 27.92 -12.03 25.88
C GLU A 166 29.20 -12.86 26.10
N SER A 167 29.73 -13.45 25.02
CA SER A 167 31.01 -14.17 25.06
C SER A 167 32.17 -13.25 25.41
N ASP A 168 32.27 -12.07 24.78
CA ASP A 168 33.31 -11.09 25.07
C ASP A 168 33.24 -10.57 26.52
N ILE A 169 32.03 -10.31 27.04
CA ILE A 169 31.82 -9.95 28.45
C ILE A 169 32.35 -11.04 29.37
N ASN A 170 32.04 -12.30 29.10
CA ASN A 170 32.49 -13.41 29.93
C ASN A 170 34.02 -13.58 29.88
N GLN A 171 34.62 -13.42 28.70
CA GLN A 171 36.07 -13.43 28.56
C GLN A 171 36.72 -12.30 29.37
N LYS A 172 36.22 -11.07 29.24
CA LYS A 172 36.75 -9.92 29.99
C LYS A 172 36.59 -10.08 31.50
N ARG A 173 35.46 -10.63 31.98
CA ARG A 173 35.27 -10.97 33.40
C ARG A 173 36.30 -11.98 33.89
N GLY A 174 36.56 -13.03 33.11
CA GLY A 174 37.59 -14.03 33.43
C GLY A 174 39.01 -13.47 33.38
N SER A 175 39.30 -12.51 32.50
CA SER A 175 40.57 -11.78 32.50
C SER A 175 40.71 -10.89 33.73
N LEU A 176 39.64 -10.16 34.10
CA LEU A 176 39.62 -9.26 35.25
C LEU A 176 39.90 -10.01 36.55
N SER A 177 39.30 -11.18 36.77
CA SER A 177 39.51 -11.98 37.98
C SER A 177 40.95 -12.49 38.14
N LYS A 178 41.69 -12.62 37.03
CA LYS A 178 43.08 -13.10 37.02
C LYS A 178 44.11 -11.99 37.25
N ILE A 179 43.70 -10.72 37.21
CA ILE A 179 44.63 -9.59 37.39
C ILE A 179 45.24 -9.67 38.79
N ASP A 180 44.42 -9.75 39.83
CA ASP A 180 44.91 -9.77 41.21
C ASP A 180 45.86 -10.94 41.46
N GLU A 181 45.54 -12.13 40.93
CA GLU A 181 46.41 -13.31 41.02
C GLU A 181 47.76 -13.11 40.32
N ALA A 182 47.78 -12.40 39.19
CA ALA A 182 49.00 -12.15 38.42
C ALA A 182 49.96 -11.17 39.11
N TYR A 183 49.43 -10.14 39.78
CA TYR A 183 50.25 -9.10 40.43
C TYR A 183 50.61 -9.43 41.88
N PHE A 184 49.85 -10.27 42.56
CA PHE A 184 50.07 -10.60 43.98
C PHE A 184 51.51 -11.05 44.32
N PRO A 185 52.19 -11.93 43.54
CA PRO A 185 53.55 -12.36 43.86
C PRO A 185 54.56 -11.21 43.81
N GLU A 186 54.43 -10.30 42.84
CA GLU A 186 55.32 -9.16 42.69
C GLU A 186 55.07 -8.12 43.78
N GLU A 187 53.81 -7.79 44.06
CA GLU A 187 53.43 -6.91 45.17
C GLU A 187 53.95 -7.45 46.52
N LYS A 188 53.79 -8.76 46.74
CA LYS A 188 54.31 -9.43 47.94
C LYS A 188 55.83 -9.33 48.02
N SER A 189 56.53 -9.60 46.92
CA SER A 189 58.00 -9.51 46.85
C SER A 189 58.51 -8.11 47.17
N VAL A 190 57.87 -7.07 46.63
CA VAL A 190 58.19 -5.67 46.93
C VAL A 190 57.94 -5.36 48.41
N ARG A 191 56.78 -5.76 48.95
CA ARG A 191 56.44 -5.56 50.37
C ARG A 191 57.45 -6.24 51.30
N ASP A 192 57.81 -7.48 51.02
CA ASP A 192 58.78 -8.24 51.81
C ASP A 192 60.17 -7.57 51.79
N LYS A 193 60.60 -7.04 50.63
CA LYS A 193 61.84 -6.27 50.51
C LYS A 193 61.82 -4.97 51.30
N MET A 194 60.69 -4.25 51.32
CA MET A 194 60.55 -3.02 52.12
C MET A 194 60.70 -3.33 53.61
N VAL A 195 59.98 -4.35 54.11
CA VAL A 195 60.07 -4.78 55.51
C VAL A 195 61.49 -5.23 55.86
N ALA A 196 62.12 -6.02 54.99
CA ALA A 196 63.51 -6.45 55.18
C ALA A 196 64.49 -5.26 55.23
N ASN A 197 64.26 -4.24 54.40
CA ASN A 197 65.07 -3.01 54.40
C ASN A 197 64.95 -2.25 55.72
N ASP A 198 63.72 -2.08 56.23
CA ASP A 198 63.48 -1.41 57.52
C ASP A 198 64.16 -2.15 58.68
N VAL A 199 64.06 -3.48 58.70
CA VAL A 199 64.74 -4.33 59.69
C VAL A 199 66.25 -4.20 59.57
N ALA A 200 66.79 -4.25 58.36
CA ALA A 200 68.23 -4.11 58.11
C ALA A 200 68.75 -2.72 58.53
N ARG A 201 67.99 -1.66 58.26
CA ARG A 201 68.28 -0.29 58.70
C ARG A 201 68.30 -0.22 60.22
N GLN A 202 67.27 -0.72 60.89
CA GLN A 202 67.19 -0.70 62.35
C GLN A 202 68.35 -1.47 62.99
N ALA A 203 68.66 -2.66 62.48
CA ALA A 203 69.79 -3.46 62.95
C ALA A 203 71.13 -2.73 62.77
N SER A 204 71.31 -2.05 61.64
CA SER A 204 72.52 -1.27 61.34
C SER A 204 72.65 -0.05 62.26
N VAL A 205 71.57 0.69 62.47
CA VAL A 205 71.53 1.83 63.40
C VAL A 205 71.84 1.39 64.82
N THR A 206 71.24 0.29 65.29
CA THR A 206 71.56 -0.27 66.62
C THR A 206 73.03 -0.62 66.74
N LYS A 207 73.61 -1.36 65.77
CA LYS A 207 75.04 -1.71 65.77
C LYS A 207 75.95 -0.48 65.82
N LEU A 208 75.68 0.52 64.97
CA LEU A 208 76.44 1.77 64.95
C LEU A 208 76.32 2.54 66.27
N THR A 209 75.13 2.55 66.87
CA THR A 209 74.89 3.20 68.16
C THR A 209 75.64 2.50 69.28
N THR A 210 75.61 1.17 69.34
CA THR A 210 76.39 0.38 70.32
C THR A 210 77.88 0.66 70.21
N ILE A 211 78.45 0.71 68.99
CA ILE A 211 79.87 1.02 68.79
C ILE A 211 80.18 2.45 69.24
N LYS A 212 79.36 3.43 68.84
CA LYS A 212 79.49 4.83 69.27
C LYS A 212 79.49 4.95 70.80
N GLU A 213 78.56 4.30 71.48
CA GLU A 213 78.48 4.28 72.95
C GLU A 213 79.70 3.61 73.59
N GLY A 214 80.18 2.51 72.99
CA GLY A 214 81.41 1.84 73.41
C GLY A 214 82.63 2.76 73.35
N ILE A 215 82.80 3.50 72.25
CA ILE A 215 83.88 4.49 72.09
C ILE A 215 83.81 5.53 73.22
N LEU A 216 82.63 6.12 73.44
CA LEU A 216 82.43 7.14 74.48
C LEU A 216 82.71 6.60 75.89
N LYS A 217 82.39 5.32 76.14
CA LYS A 217 82.56 4.68 77.45
C LYS A 217 84.00 4.28 77.73
N PHE A 218 84.71 3.74 76.74
CA PHE A 218 86.00 3.08 76.94
C PHE A 218 87.21 3.89 76.45
N ILE A 219 87.01 4.87 75.57
CA ILE A 219 88.07 5.73 75.00
C ILE A 219 87.95 7.16 75.59
N LYS A 220 87.70 7.28 76.90
CA LYS A 220 87.76 8.58 77.58
C LYS A 220 89.16 9.16 77.41
N THR A 221 89.19 10.31 76.73
CA THR A 221 90.35 11.19 76.54
C THR A 221 90.88 11.59 77.92
N ILE A 222 92.17 11.32 78.17
CA ILE A 222 92.98 12.08 79.14
C ILE A 222 93.12 13.50 78.61
#